data_AF-A0A958AUK1-F1
#
_entry.id   AF-A0A958AUK1-F1
#
_cell.length_a   1.000
_cell.length_b   1.000
_cell.length_c   1.000
_cell.angle_alpha   90.00
_cell.angle_beta   90.00
_cell.angle_gamma   90.00
#
_symmetry.space_group_name_H-M   'P 1'
#
loop_
_entity.id
_entity.type
_entity.pdbx_description
1 polymer ?
#
loop_
_entity_poly.entity_id
_entity_poly.type
_entity_poly.pdbx_seq_one_letter_code
_entity_poly.pdbx_strand_id
1 'polypeptide(L)'
;MRCHRRKLRLNTTAIYRISIQGCLDTHWSDYLAGLQIDCTAESTGHKITTLTGPLIDQAALLGVLNGLYTFGLPLLSVECLSIEGDEA
;
A
#
# COMPACT_ATOMS: atom_id res chain seq x y z
N MET A 1 -10.16 -16.42 18.44
CA MET A 1 -9.66 -15.04 18.32
C MET A 1 -10.78 -14.20 17.73
N ARG A 2 -11.32 -13.25 18.50
CA ARG A 2 -12.45 -12.42 18.05
C ARG A 2 -11.90 -11.34 17.12
N CYS A 3 -11.89 -11.60 15.81
CA CYS A 3 -11.68 -10.54 14.83
C CYS A 3 -12.88 -9.60 14.92
N HIS A 4 -12.70 -8.47 15.61
CA HIS A 4 -13.59 -7.33 15.42
C HIS A 4 -13.57 -7.03 13.93
N ARG A 5 -14.69 -7.28 13.26
CA ARG A 5 -14.86 -7.04 11.83
C ARG A 5 -14.94 -5.53 11.64
N ARG A 6 -13.79 -4.86 11.70
CA ARG A 6 -13.61 -3.47 11.27
C ARG A 6 -14.18 -3.39 9.86
N LYS A 7 -15.30 -2.71 9.70
CA LYS A 7 -16.13 -2.83 8.50
C LYS A 7 -15.58 -1.90 7.42
N LEU A 8 -14.50 -2.33 6.77
CA LEU A 8 -13.95 -1.65 5.59
C LEU A 8 -15.03 -1.55 4.51
N ARG A 9 -15.36 -0.32 4.10
CA ARG A 9 -16.21 -0.07 2.93
C ARG A 9 -15.35 0.37 1.76
N LEU A 10 -15.93 0.33 0.56
CA LEU A 10 -15.21 0.71 -0.66
C LEU A 10 -14.77 2.17 -0.66
N ASN A 11 -15.47 3.05 0.06
CA ASN A 11 -15.25 4.50 0.11
C ASN A 11 -14.67 4.98 1.45
N THR A 12 -14.14 4.08 2.27
CA THR A 12 -13.56 4.45 3.57
C THR A 12 -12.07 4.68 3.42
N THR A 13 -11.59 5.79 3.98
CA THR A 13 -10.15 6.07 4.09
C THR A 13 -9.48 5.04 5.00
N ALA A 14 -8.37 4.48 4.56
CA ALA A 14 -7.60 3.52 5.34
C ALA A 14 -6.11 3.67 5.09
N ILE A 15 -5.30 3.38 6.11
CA ILE A 15 -3.84 3.35 5.98
C ILE A 15 -3.42 1.98 5.50
N TYR A 16 -2.70 1.95 4.38
CA TYR A 16 -2.18 0.73 3.78
C TYR A 16 -0.68 0.63 3.90
N ARG A 17 -0.21 -0.62 3.95
CA ARG A 17 1.17 -1.00 3.66
C ARG A 17 1.16 -1.96 2.48
N ILE A 18 1.88 -1.61 1.43
CA ILE A 18 2.00 -2.40 0.21
C ILE A 18 3.48 -2.74 0.03
N SER A 19 3.79 -4.02 -0.07
CA SER A 19 5.16 -4.48 -0.28
C SER A 19 5.29 -5.07 -1.67
N ILE A 20 6.34 -4.67 -2.39
CA ILE A 20 6.66 -5.17 -3.74
C ILE A 20 8.11 -5.62 -3.81
N GLN A 21 8.39 -6.54 -4.72
CA GLN A 21 9.74 -6.93 -5.08
C GLN A 21 10.32 -5.93 -6.09
N GLY A 22 11.54 -5.47 -5.83
CA GLY A 22 12.24 -4.45 -6.60
C GLY A 22 12.45 -3.17 -5.80
N CYS A 23 13.05 -2.16 -6.43
CA CYS A 23 13.15 -0.82 -5.86
C CYS A 23 12.40 0.17 -6.73
N LEU A 24 11.51 0.93 -6.11
CA LEU A 24 10.84 2.07 -6.69
C LEU A 24 11.43 3.36 -6.13
N ASP A 25 11.77 4.30 -7.01
CA ASP A 25 12.31 5.59 -6.61
C ASP A 25 11.22 6.47 -5.98
N THR A 26 11.60 7.33 -5.03
CA THR A 26 10.68 8.17 -4.27
C THR A 26 9.92 9.19 -5.13
N HIS A 27 10.41 9.54 -6.33
CA HIS A 27 9.67 10.43 -7.23
C HIS A 27 8.33 9.87 -7.72
N TRP A 28 8.10 8.56 -7.57
CA TRP A 28 6.81 7.94 -7.90
C TRP A 28 5.74 8.16 -6.82
N SER A 29 6.10 8.73 -5.66
CA SER A 29 5.17 8.96 -4.56
C SER A 29 3.95 9.78 -5.00
N ASP A 30 4.15 10.86 -5.73
CA ASP A 30 3.06 11.73 -6.23
C ASP A 30 2.10 10.97 -7.16
N TYR A 31 2.62 10.04 -7.96
CA TYR A 31 1.81 9.20 -8.86
C TYR A 31 1.10 8.07 -8.13
N LEU A 32 1.58 7.68 -6.95
CA LEU A 32 1.03 6.62 -6.10
C LEU A 32 0.33 7.19 -4.88
N ALA A 33 -0.49 8.22 -5.10
CA ALA A 33 -1.35 8.85 -4.10
C ALA A 33 -0.60 9.44 -2.88
N GLY A 34 0.66 9.84 -3.05
CA GLY A 34 1.47 10.43 -1.98
C GLY A 34 1.93 9.41 -0.93
N LEU A 35 1.93 8.11 -1.25
CA LEU A 35 2.42 7.09 -0.34
C LEU A 35 3.92 7.27 -0.06
N GLN A 36 4.33 7.12 1.20
CA GLN A 36 5.74 7.07 1.57
C GLN A 36 6.37 5.81 0.96
N ILE A 37 7.49 5.96 0.27
CA ILE A 37 8.21 4.89 -0.43
C ILE A 37 9.53 4.62 0.29
N ASP A 38 9.70 3.41 0.81
CA ASP A 38 10.93 2.94 1.46
C ASP A 38 11.48 1.71 0.73
N CYS A 39 12.67 1.83 0.12
CA CYS A 39 13.40 0.69 -0.43
C CYS A 39 14.37 0.11 0.61
N THR A 40 14.28 -1.20 0.86
CA THR A 40 15.23 -1.94 1.68
C THR A 40 15.85 -3.08 0.88
N ALA A 41 17.11 -3.39 1.18
CA ALA A 41 17.78 -4.58 0.67
C ALA A 41 17.65 -5.71 1.69
N GLU A 42 17.16 -6.86 1.26
CA GLU A 42 17.17 -8.08 2.06
C GLU A 42 18.57 -8.68 2.13
N SER A 43 18.82 -9.49 3.17
CA SER A 43 20.07 -10.24 3.33
C SER A 43 20.36 -11.20 2.18
N THR A 44 19.32 -11.60 1.44
CA THR A 44 19.36 -12.44 0.23
C THR A 44 19.79 -11.68 -1.02
N GLY A 45 19.95 -10.35 -0.95
CA GLY A 45 20.27 -9.48 -2.08
C GLY A 45 19.06 -9.03 -2.90
N HIS A 46 17.85 -9.51 -2.59
CA HIS A 46 16.62 -8.99 -3.15
C HIS A 46 16.31 -7.60 -2.59
N LYS A 47 15.70 -6.74 -3.42
CA LYS A 47 15.21 -5.44 -2.97
C LYS A 47 13.71 -5.52 -2.75
N ILE A 48 13.23 -4.90 -1.69
CA ILE A 48 11.81 -4.75 -1.39
C ILE A 48 11.52 -3.26 -1.28
N THR A 49 10.46 -2.82 -1.93
CA THR A 49 9.90 -1.49 -1.68
C THR A 49 8.64 -1.63 -0.85
N THR A 50 8.54 -0.83 0.20
CA THR A 50 7.33 -0.69 1.01
C THR A 50 6.72 0.67 0.74
N LEU A 51 5.44 0.68 0.32
CA LEU A 51 4.64 1.87 0.18
C LEU A 51 3.67 1.95 1.36
N THR A 52 3.71 3.04 2.13
CA THR A 52 2.87 3.21 3.31
C THR A 52 2.18 4.57 3.34
N GLY A 53 0.90 4.60 3.68
CA GLY A 53 0.17 5.86 3.83
C GLY A 53 -1.35 5.72 3.70
N PRO A 54 -2.07 6.84 3.90
CA PRO A 54 -3.53 6.87 3.78
C PRO A 54 -3.96 6.83 2.31
N LEU A 55 -4.98 6.03 2.03
CA LEU A 55 -5.69 6.03 0.75
C LEU A 55 -7.16 6.34 1.01
N ILE A 56 -7.72 7.26 0.21
CA ILE A 56 -9.06 7.83 0.43
C ILE A 56 -10.19 6.80 0.24
N ASP A 57 -9.95 5.77 -0.58
CA ASP A 57 -10.90 4.71 -0.86
C ASP A 57 -10.22 3.47 -1.50
N GLN A 58 -11.00 2.44 -1.79
CA GLN A 58 -10.52 1.25 -2.51
C GLN A 58 -10.18 1.51 -3.97
N ALA A 59 -10.72 2.57 -4.60
CA ALA A 59 -10.38 2.91 -5.98
C ALA A 59 -8.95 3.46 -6.07
N ALA A 60 -8.54 4.29 -5.10
CA ALA A 60 -7.16 4.76 -4.96
C ALA A 60 -6.18 3.60 -4.74
N LEU A 61 -6.55 2.62 -3.88
CA LEU A 61 -5.76 1.39 -3.71
C LEU A 61 -5.59 0.62 -5.02
N LEU A 62 -6.68 0.40 -5.76
CA LEU A 62 -6.61 -0.29 -7.05
C LEU A 62 -5.76 0.49 -8.07
N GLY A 63 -5.83 1.82 -8.07
CA GLY A 63 -4.98 2.68 -8.89
C GLY A 63 -3.49 2.46 -8.61
N VAL A 64 -3.11 2.44 -7.33
CA VAL A 64 -1.72 2.14 -6.91
C VAL A 64 -1.31 0.73 -7.36
N LEU A 65 -2.13 -0.30 -7.10
CA LEU A 65 -1.79 -1.68 -7.47
C LEU A 65 -1.64 -1.86 -8.99
N ASN A 66 -2.50 -1.22 -9.79
CA ASN A 66 -2.39 -1.23 -11.24
C ASN A 66 -1.12 -0.49 -11.74
N GLY A 67 -0.75 0.61 -11.08
CA GLY A 67 0.51 1.30 -11.35
C GLY A 67 1.71 0.40 -11.12
N LEU A 68 1.77 -0.25 -9.95
CA LEU A 68 2.84 -1.19 -9.60
C LEU A 68 2.93 -2.37 -10.58
N TYR A 69 1.79 -2.92 -11.00
CA TYR A 69 1.73 -3.95 -12.04
C TYR A 69 2.29 -3.47 -13.38
N THR A 70 1.93 -2.25 -13.78
CA THR A 70 2.41 -1.65 -15.04
C THR A 70 3.92 -1.43 -15.04
N PHE A 71 4.53 -1.17 -13.87
CA PHE A 71 5.98 -1.12 -13.72
C PHE A 71 6.66 -2.49 -13.75
N GLY A 72 5.91 -3.58 -13.79
CA GLY A 72 6.45 -4.94 -13.77
C GLY A 72 7.02 -5.34 -12.41
N LEU A 73 6.57 -4.69 -11.33
CA LEU A 73 7.04 -4.94 -9.97
C LEU A 73 6.12 -5.98 -9.29
N PRO A 74 6.61 -7.18 -8.95
CA PRO A 74 5.79 -8.21 -8.31
C PRO A 74 5.26 -7.77 -6.94
N LEU A 75 3.96 -7.94 -6.72
CA LEU A 75 3.31 -7.66 -5.45
C LEU A 75 3.60 -8.78 -4.44
N LEU A 76 4.09 -8.41 -3.25
CA LEU A 76 4.37 -9.34 -2.16
C LEU A 76 3.24 -9.35 -1.12
N SER A 77 2.76 -8.19 -0.71
CA SER A 77 1.66 -8.10 0.25
C SER A 77 0.91 -6.77 0.17
N VAL A 78 -0.35 -6.80 0.64
CA VAL A 78 -1.19 -5.62 0.87
C VAL A 78 -1.82 -5.78 2.25
N GLU A 79 -1.55 -4.84 3.14
CA GLU A 79 -2.00 -4.86 4.53
C GLU A 79 -2.77 -3.57 4.85
N CYS A 80 -3.98 -3.70 5.39
CA CYS A 80 -4.75 -2.60 5.93
C CYS A 80 -4.36 -2.40 7.40
N LEU A 81 -3.62 -1.33 7.70
CA LEU A 81 -3.09 -1.05 9.05
C LEU A 81 -4.16 -0.42 9.96
N SER A 82 -4.96 0.51 9.42
CA SER A 82 -6.05 1.16 10.14
C SER A 82 -7.13 1.63 9.17
N ILE A 83 -8.33 1.85 9.69
CA ILE A 83 -9.46 2.42 8.96
C ILE A 83 -9.79 3.74 9.67
N GLU A 84 -9.76 4.85 8.94
CA GLU A 84 -10.23 6.13 9.45
C GLU A 84 -11.75 6.19 9.27
N GLY A 85 -12.49 6.43 10.36
CA GLY A 85 -13.95 6.57 10.32
C GLY A 85 -14.77 5.46 10.99
N ASP A 86 -14.24 4.81 12.04
CA ASP A 86 -15.07 4.03 12.99
C ASP A 86 -15.43 4.87 14.23
N GLU A 87 -15.69 6.16 14.03
CA GLU A 87 -16.47 6.97 14.97
C GLU A 87 -17.92 7.01 14.48
N ALA A 88 -18.72 6.06 14.97
CA ALA A 88 -20.18 6.13 14.96
C ALA A 88 -20.71 5.55 16.27
#